data_AF-A0AAD4T2D2-F1
#
_entry.id   AF-A0AAD4T2D2-F1
#
_cell.length_a   1.000
_cell.length_b   1.000
_cell.length_c   1.000
_cell.angle_alpha   90.00
_cell.angle_beta   90.00
_cell.angle_gamma   90.00
#
_symmetry.space_group_name_H-M   'P 1'
#
loop_
_entity.id
_entity.type
_entity.pdbx_description
1 polymer ?
#
loop_
_entity_poly.entity_id
_entity_poly.type
_entity_poly.pdbx_seq_one_letter_code
_entity_poly.pdbx_strand_id
1 'polypeptide(L)'
;MDITKISLIHHIGIVLVVLWILSTYGYSNPVVYFLSLVYLYQVHEGYVVKLQKKLRYEEKKQANQKRLLTDSETVRWLNDAVEKLWPICMERIASQQILLPIMPWFLEKYKPWTAKEAMVESLYMGRNPPMFTEMRVVGQSSGDDHL
;
A
#
# COMPACT_ATOMS: atom_id res chain seq x y z
N MET A 1 2.07 -0.07 -16.99
CA MET A 1 1.20 0.25 -18.15
C MET A 1 1.71 -0.38 -19.45
N ASP A 2 2.75 -1.21 -19.33
CA ASP A 2 3.71 -1.43 -20.41
C ASP A 2 3.46 -2.74 -21.13
N ILE A 3 3.11 -3.80 -20.39
CA ILE A 3 2.85 -5.14 -20.93
C ILE A 3 1.79 -5.12 -22.05
N THR A 4 0.74 -4.30 -21.90
CA THR A 4 -0.35 -4.21 -22.88
C THR A 4 0.00 -3.38 -24.12
N LYS A 5 0.80 -2.31 -23.96
CA LYS A 5 1.30 -1.52 -25.08
C LYS A 5 2.30 -2.32 -25.90
N ILE A 6 3.16 -3.06 -25.21
CA ILE A 6 4.11 -4.03 -25.79
C ILE A 6 3.33 -5.05 -26.62
N SER A 7 2.25 -5.63 -26.11
CA SER A 7 1.43 -6.61 -26.85
C SER A 7 0.83 -6.07 -28.16
N LEU A 8 0.33 -4.83 -28.19
CA LEU A 8 -0.24 -4.22 -29.40
C LEU A 8 0.84 -3.90 -30.45
N ILE A 9 1.99 -3.39 -30.02
CA ILE A 9 3.14 -3.13 -30.89
C ILE A 9 3.65 -4.45 -31.51
N HIS A 10 3.61 -5.56 -30.77
CA HIS A 10 3.96 -6.88 -31.30
C HIS A 10 3.01 -7.33 -32.42
N HIS A 11 1.69 -7.12 -32.27
CA HIS A 11 0.72 -7.49 -33.31
C HIS A 11 0.92 -6.65 -34.58
N ILE A 12 1.18 -5.35 -34.44
CA ILE A 12 1.52 -4.47 -35.58
C ILE A 12 2.82 -4.93 -36.26
N GLY A 13 3.86 -5.25 -35.48
CA GLY A 13 5.14 -5.72 -35.99
C GLY A 13 5.02 -7.03 -36.76
N ILE A 14 4.27 -8.01 -36.22
CA ILE A 14 4.03 -9.30 -36.89
C ILE A 14 3.30 -9.09 -38.22
N VAL A 15 2.24 -8.26 -38.24
CA VAL A 15 1.49 -7.96 -39.45
C VAL A 15 2.37 -7.31 -40.51
N LEU A 16 3.22 -6.36 -40.13
CA LEU A 16 4.19 -5.71 -41.04
C LEU A 16 5.20 -6.70 -41.63
N VAL A 17 5.76 -7.59 -40.80
CA VAL A 17 6.70 -8.62 -41.25
C VAL A 17 6.04 -9.59 -42.22
N VAL A 18 4.82 -10.04 -41.93
CA VAL A 18 4.05 -10.94 -42.81
C VAL A 18 3.75 -10.27 -44.15
N LEU A 19 3.29 -9.01 -44.13
CA LEU A 19 3.03 -8.25 -45.36
C LEU A 19 4.30 -8.03 -46.19
N TRP A 20 5.43 -7.76 -45.52
CA TRP A 20 6.72 -7.60 -46.18
C TRP A 20 7.16 -8.89 -46.88
N ILE A 21 7.09 -10.03 -46.19
CA ILE A 21 7.39 -11.34 -46.77
C ILE A 21 6.47 -11.63 -47.96
N LEU A 22 5.15 -11.47 -47.82
CA LEU A 22 4.20 -11.70 -48.91
C LEU A 22 4.45 -10.79 -50.13
N SER A 23 4.86 -9.54 -49.89
CA SER A 23 5.24 -8.61 -50.94
C SER A 23 6.50 -9.06 -51.68
N THR A 24 7.50 -9.62 -51.00
CA THR A 24 8.73 -10.11 -51.65
C THR A 24 8.51 -11.33 -52.55
N TYR A 25 7.48 -12.13 -52.28
CA TYR A 25 7.09 -13.28 -53.11
C TYR A 25 6.10 -12.91 -54.24
N GLY A 26 5.76 -11.62 -54.41
CA GLY A 26 4.86 -11.16 -55.47
C GLY A 26 3.37 -11.39 -55.22
N TYR A 27 2.97 -11.82 -54.01
CA TYR A 27 1.57 -12.07 -53.63
C TYR A 27 0.89 -10.83 -53.03
N SER A 28 1.18 -9.63 -53.55
CA SER A 28 0.63 -8.37 -53.04
C SER A 28 -0.82 -8.14 -53.52
N ASN A 29 -1.75 -8.96 -53.00
CA ASN A 29 -3.16 -8.79 -53.28
C ASN A 29 -3.76 -7.71 -52.36
N PRO A 30 -4.59 -6.78 -52.88
CA PRO A 30 -5.26 -5.76 -52.06
C PRO A 30 -6.13 -6.38 -50.95
N VAL A 31 -6.63 -7.61 -51.17
CA VAL A 31 -7.35 -8.41 -50.19
C VAL A 31 -6.53 -8.68 -48.93
N VAL A 32 -5.22 -8.95 -49.06
CA VAL A 32 -4.34 -9.24 -47.92
C VAL A 32 -4.15 -8.00 -47.04
N TYR A 33 -3.99 -6.83 -47.66
CA TYR A 33 -3.94 -5.55 -46.94
C TYR A 33 -5.27 -5.21 -46.27
N PHE A 34 -6.40 -5.54 -46.90
CA PHE A 34 -7.70 -5.33 -46.30
C PHE A 34 -7.93 -6.25 -45.08
N LEU A 35 -7.58 -7.53 -45.20
CA LEU A 35 -7.67 -8.49 -44.10
C LEU A 35 -6.78 -8.11 -42.92
N SER A 36 -5.57 -7.60 -43.19
CA SER A 36 -4.65 -7.15 -42.14
C SER A 36 -5.18 -5.92 -41.40
N LEU A 37 -5.81 -4.97 -42.10
CA LEU A 37 -6.49 -3.82 -41.50
C LEU A 37 -7.66 -4.24 -40.61
N VAL A 38 -8.50 -5.17 -41.08
CA VAL A 38 -9.63 -5.71 -40.29
C VAL A 38 -9.13 -6.40 -39.02
N TYR A 39 -8.07 -7.20 -39.12
CA TYR A 39 -7.45 -7.86 -37.96
C TYR A 39 -6.93 -6.85 -36.94
N LEU A 40 -6.15 -5.85 -37.38
CA LEU A 40 -5.63 -4.79 -36.53
C LEU A 40 -6.74 -4.00 -35.83
N TYR A 41 -7.84 -3.73 -36.55
CA TYR A 41 -9.00 -3.06 -35.99
C TYR A 41 -9.65 -3.87 -34.85
N GLN A 42 -9.86 -5.18 -35.05
CA GLN A 42 -10.42 -6.05 -34.00
C GLN A 42 -9.52 -6.11 -32.75
N VAL A 43 -8.20 -6.23 -32.94
CA VAL A 43 -7.23 -6.22 -31.83
C VAL A 43 -7.28 -4.89 -31.08
N HIS A 44 -7.41 -3.77 -31.81
CA HIS A 44 -7.52 -2.44 -31.23
C HIS A 44 -8.81 -2.25 -30.41
N GLU A 45 -9.98 -2.68 -30.89
CA GLU A 45 -11.23 -2.60 -30.11
C GLU A 45 -11.13 -3.40 -28.80
N GLY A 46 -10.61 -4.62 -28.86
CA GLY A 46 -10.37 -5.43 -27.67
C GLY A 46 -9.42 -4.75 -26.68
N TYR A 47 -8.43 -4.00 -27.18
CA TYR A 47 -7.54 -3.20 -26.35
C TYR A 47 -8.26 -2.02 -25.69
N VAL A 48 -9.06 -1.26 -26.44
CA VAL A 48 -9.81 -0.10 -25.93
C VAL A 48 -10.74 -0.51 -24.78
N VAL A 49 -11.47 -1.61 -24.93
CA VAL A 49 -12.37 -2.10 -23.88
C VAL A 49 -11.61 -2.50 -22.61
N LYS A 50 -10.46 -3.18 -22.75
CA LYS A 50 -9.60 -3.54 -21.61
C LYS A 50 -9.04 -2.30 -20.93
N LEU A 51 -8.61 -1.29 -21.69
CA LEU A 51 -8.09 -0.03 -21.16
C LEU A 51 -9.17 0.72 -20.37
N GLN A 52 -10.37 0.86 -20.92
CA GLN A 52 -11.50 1.49 -20.23
C GLN A 52 -11.90 0.75 -18.95
N LYS A 53 -11.85 -0.58 -18.93
CA LYS A 53 -12.09 -1.36 -17.70
C LYS A 53 -11.04 -1.07 -16.63
N LYS A 54 -9.76 -0.98 -17.00
CA LYS A 54 -8.68 -0.63 -16.07
C LYS A 54 -8.82 0.80 -15.54
N LEU A 55 -9.09 1.76 -16.42
CA LEU A 55 -9.28 3.16 -16.02
C LEU A 55 -10.41 3.29 -15.00
N ARG A 56 -11.59 2.71 -15.30
CA ARG A 56 -12.72 2.70 -14.36
C ARG A 56 -12.42 2.01 -13.04
N TYR A 57 -11.58 0.97 -13.06
CA TYR A 57 -11.15 0.29 -11.84
C TYR A 57 -10.24 1.18 -11.01
N GLU A 58 -9.26 1.85 -11.62
CA GLU A 58 -8.37 2.79 -10.95
C GLU A 58 -9.13 4.01 -10.41
N GLU A 59 -10.06 4.56 -11.17
CA GLU A 59 -10.95 5.64 -10.73
C GLU A 59 -11.78 5.23 -9.50
N LYS A 60 -12.40 4.04 -9.52
CA LYS A 60 -13.13 3.51 -8.37
C LYS A 60 -12.22 3.27 -7.17
N LYS A 61 -11.01 2.76 -7.40
CA LYS A 61 -10.01 2.55 -6.34
C LYS A 61 -9.62 3.89 -5.70
N GLN A 62 -9.31 4.90 -6.50
CA GLN A 62 -8.98 6.23 -6.01
C GLN A 62 -10.16 6.89 -5.29
N ALA A 63 -11.38 6.76 -5.81
CA ALA A 63 -12.58 7.28 -5.16
C ALA A 63 -12.84 6.60 -3.81
N ASN A 64 -12.69 5.28 -3.73
CA ASN A 64 -12.79 4.54 -2.48
C ASN A 64 -11.67 4.92 -1.50
N GLN A 65 -10.44 5.08 -1.97
CA GLN A 65 -9.32 5.52 -1.12
C GLN A 65 -9.56 6.95 -0.59
N LYS A 66 -10.05 7.87 -1.43
CA LYS A 66 -10.43 9.22 -1.00
C LYS A 66 -11.57 9.18 0.01
N ARG A 67 -12.62 8.39 -0.23
CA ARG A 67 -13.73 8.21 0.70
C ARG A 67 -13.26 7.64 2.04
N LEU A 68 -12.39 6.64 2.01
CA LEU A 68 -11.77 6.10 3.21
C LEU A 68 -11.04 7.22 3.97
N LEU A 69 -10.19 8.01 3.30
CA LEU A 69 -9.47 9.13 3.90
C LEU A 69 -10.40 10.25 4.39
N THR A 70 -11.61 10.38 3.86
CA THR A 70 -12.63 11.33 4.35
C THR A 70 -13.40 10.79 5.56
N ASP A 71 -13.57 9.47 5.69
CA ASP A 71 -14.20 8.81 6.85
C ASP A 71 -13.26 8.72 8.07
N SER A 72 -12.07 9.36 8.06
CA SER A 72 -11.26 9.47 9.28
C SER A 72 -11.83 10.57 10.18
N GLU A 73 -12.10 10.23 11.43
CA GLU A 73 -12.63 11.17 12.40
C GLU A 73 -11.51 11.75 13.27
N THR A 74 -11.58 13.04 13.56
CA THR A 74 -10.69 13.68 14.52
C THR A 74 -11.09 13.30 15.94
N VAL A 75 -10.21 12.65 16.69
CA VAL A 75 -10.55 12.11 18.02
C VAL A 75 -10.13 13.05 19.15
N ARG A 76 -10.59 14.31 19.09
CA ARG A 76 -10.23 15.34 20.08
C ARG A 76 -10.64 14.97 21.50
N TRP A 77 -11.79 14.31 21.66
CA TRP A 77 -12.28 13.84 22.95
C TRP A 77 -11.37 12.77 23.56
N LEU A 78 -10.79 11.91 22.73
CA LEU A 78 -9.85 10.88 23.18
C LEU A 78 -8.55 11.52 23.65
N ASN A 79 -8.05 12.53 22.93
CA ASN A 79 -6.87 13.28 23.37
C ASN A 79 -7.09 13.93 24.74
N ASP A 80 -8.23 14.60 24.95
CA ASP A 80 -8.58 15.19 26.25
C ASP A 80 -8.72 14.14 27.37
N ALA A 81 -9.28 12.97 27.05
CA ALA A 81 -9.39 11.86 28.00
C ALA A 81 -8.01 11.27 28.35
N VAL A 82 -7.15 11.07 27.35
CA VAL A 82 -5.78 10.55 27.53
C VAL A 82 -4.96 11.54 28.33
N GLU A 83 -5.07 12.85 28.09
CA GLU A 83 -4.37 13.87 28.88
C GLU A 83 -4.71 13.80 30.37
N LYS A 84 -5.98 13.61 30.70
CA LYS A 84 -6.44 13.45 32.09
C LYS A 84 -6.00 12.12 32.73
N LEU A 85 -5.92 11.05 31.94
CA LEU A 85 -5.53 9.72 32.41
C LEU A 85 -4.01 9.53 32.47
N TRP A 86 -3.25 10.26 31.66
CA TRP A 86 -1.80 10.13 31.49
C TRP A 86 -1.01 10.13 32.80
N PRO A 87 -1.17 11.11 33.73
CA PRO A 87 -0.41 11.11 34.98
C PRO A 87 -0.72 9.88 35.83
N ILE A 88 -1.96 9.38 35.82
CA ILE A 88 -2.37 8.22 36.60
C ILE A 88 -1.78 6.93 36.00
N CYS A 89 -1.88 6.78 34.68
CA CYS A 89 -1.43 5.58 33.98
C CYS A 89 0.11 5.47 33.95
N MET A 90 0.82 6.55 33.65
CA MET A 90 2.27 6.48 33.46
C MET A 90 3.03 6.39 34.78
N GLU A 91 2.60 7.15 35.79
CA GLU A 91 3.29 7.16 37.08
C GLU A 91 2.98 5.90 37.89
N ARG A 92 1.72 5.47 37.94
CA ARG A 92 1.30 4.35 38.79
C ARG A 92 1.32 3.00 38.09
N ILE A 93 0.88 2.92 36.85
CA ILE A 93 0.68 1.63 36.17
C ILE A 93 1.95 1.24 35.41
N ALA A 94 2.41 2.10 34.50
CA ALA A 94 3.56 1.79 33.66
C ALA A 94 4.86 1.67 34.48
N SER A 95 5.14 2.67 35.33
CA SER A 95 6.35 2.66 36.17
C SER A 95 6.28 1.60 37.26
N GLN A 96 5.29 1.66 38.16
CA GLN A 96 5.30 0.82 39.36
C GLN A 96 4.78 -0.61 39.17
N GLN A 97 3.74 -0.81 38.36
CA GLN A 97 3.09 -2.13 38.26
C GLN A 97 3.62 -3.00 37.13
N ILE A 98 4.11 -2.40 36.04
CA ILE A 98 4.55 -3.15 34.86
C ILE A 98 6.07 -3.18 34.77
N LEU A 99 6.74 -2.03 34.76
CA LEU A 99 8.17 -2.00 34.48
C LEU A 99 9.05 -2.34 35.67
N LEU A 100 8.83 -1.75 36.85
CA LEU A 100 9.65 -2.08 38.02
C LEU A 100 9.72 -3.59 38.32
N PRO A 101 8.63 -4.38 38.19
CA PRO A 101 8.71 -5.83 38.38
C PRO A 101 9.45 -6.59 37.27
N ILE A 102 9.43 -6.11 36.03
CA ILE A 102 10.07 -6.76 34.87
C ILE A 102 11.55 -6.35 34.74
N MET A 103 11.92 -5.17 35.25
CA MET A 103 13.26 -4.60 35.14
C MET A 103 14.39 -5.50 35.67
N PRO A 104 14.27 -6.19 36.82
CA PRO A 104 15.33 -7.08 37.30
C PRO A 104 15.67 -8.18 36.29
N TRP A 105 14.65 -8.82 35.72
CA TRP A 105 14.82 -9.85 34.69
C TRP A 105 15.42 -9.27 33.40
N PHE A 106 14.95 -8.10 32.97
CA PHE A 106 15.45 -7.44 31.76
C PHE A 106 16.92 -7.03 31.90
N LEU A 107 17.28 -6.44 33.04
CA LEU A 107 18.66 -6.04 33.32
C LEU A 107 19.57 -7.24 33.42
N GLU A 108 19.15 -8.34 34.04
CA GLU A 108 19.95 -9.57 34.05
C GLU A 108 20.23 -10.10 32.64
N LYS A 109 19.23 -10.03 31.75
CA LYS A 109 19.35 -10.52 30.37
C LYS A 109 20.24 -9.66 29.47
N TYR A 110 20.19 -8.33 29.63
CA TYR A 110 20.79 -7.39 28.69
C TYR A 110 21.97 -6.57 29.26
N LYS A 111 22.34 -6.75 30.53
CA LYS A 111 23.48 -6.03 31.12
C LYS A 111 24.81 -6.41 30.44
N PRO A 112 25.66 -5.44 30.09
CA PRO A 112 26.99 -5.71 29.55
C PRO A 112 27.86 -6.41 30.60
N TRP A 113 28.75 -7.30 30.14
CA TRP A 113 29.62 -8.10 31.01
C TRP A 113 30.52 -7.28 31.95
N THR A 114 30.70 -5.99 31.68
CA THR A 114 31.49 -5.04 32.46
C THR A 114 30.77 -4.53 33.72
N ALA A 115 29.43 -4.60 33.78
CA ALA A 115 28.67 -4.12 34.94
C ALA A 115 28.38 -5.29 35.89
N LYS A 116 28.70 -5.13 37.18
CA LYS A 116 28.49 -6.18 38.19
C LYS A 116 27.03 -6.26 38.64
N GLU A 117 26.39 -5.12 38.87
CA GLU A 117 24.98 -5.01 39.25
C GLU A 117 24.35 -3.80 38.55
N ALA A 118 23.06 -3.89 38.21
CA ALA A 118 22.29 -2.80 37.64
C ALA A 118 20.91 -2.79 38.29
N MET A 119 20.47 -1.64 38.77
CA MET A 119 19.17 -1.44 39.40
C MET A 119 18.57 -0.13 38.90
N VAL A 120 17.27 -0.14 38.62
CA VAL A 120 16.52 1.08 38.28
C VAL A 120 15.95 1.67 39.57
N GLU A 121 16.42 2.86 39.96
CA GLU A 121 15.94 3.56 41.16
C GLU A 121 14.63 4.31 40.90
N SER A 122 14.55 5.04 39.78
CA SER A 122 13.35 5.74 39.37
C SER A 122 13.16 5.68 37.87
N LEU A 123 11.92 5.47 37.43
CA LEU A 123 11.55 5.44 36.02
C LEU A 123 10.48 6.51 35.78
N TYR A 124 10.87 7.54 35.01
CA TYR A 124 9.99 8.63 34.63
C TYR A 124 9.75 8.61 33.13
N MET A 125 8.49 8.53 32.73
CA MET A 125 8.10 8.37 31.32
C MET A 125 7.58 9.65 30.67
N GLY A 126 7.78 10.79 31.33
CA GLY A 126 7.31 12.08 30.84
C GLY A 126 5.83 12.33 31.15
N ARG A 127 5.47 13.61 31.10
CA ARG A 127 4.12 14.12 31.41
C ARG A 127 3.26 14.39 30.18
N ASN A 128 3.86 14.34 28.99
CA ASN A 128 3.16 14.69 27.76
C ASN A 128 2.57 13.41 27.14
N PRO A 129 1.24 13.33 27.00
CA PRO A 129 0.61 12.20 26.33
C PRO A 129 0.89 12.20 24.83
N PRO A 130 0.83 11.03 24.17
CA PRO A 130 0.79 10.96 22.72
C PRO A 130 -0.49 11.61 22.19
N MET A 131 -0.40 12.25 21.03
CA MET A 131 -1.52 12.89 20.36
C MET A 131 -2.05 11.98 19.25
N PHE A 132 -3.33 11.62 19.31
CA PHE A 132 -4.02 10.90 18.24
C PHE A 132 -4.61 11.91 17.26
N THR A 133 -4.10 11.91 16.02
CA THR A 133 -4.56 12.84 14.97
C THR A 133 -5.86 12.35 14.35
N GLU A 134 -5.86 11.11 13.87
CA GLU A 134 -6.97 10.52 13.11
C GLU A 134 -7.18 9.07 13.54
N MET A 135 -8.44 8.65 13.58
CA MET A 135 -8.81 7.26 13.83
C MET A 135 -9.82 6.78 12.80
N ARG A 136 -9.67 5.51 12.40
CA ARG A 136 -10.57 4.82 11.48
C ARG A 136 -10.87 3.43 12.00
N VAL A 137 -12.12 3.00 11.82
CA VAL A 137 -12.51 1.60 11.95
C VAL A 137 -12.22 0.88 10.63
N VAL A 138 -11.33 -0.12 10.65
CA VAL A 138 -11.01 -0.94 9.48
C VAL A 138 -11.84 -2.23 9.55
N GLY A 139 -12.73 -2.44 8.58
CA GLY A 139 -13.68 -3.56 8.57
C GLY A 139 -13.07 -4.95 8.31
N GLN A 140 -11.89 -5.02 7.68
CA GLN A 140 -11.13 -6.26 7.48
C GLN A 140 -9.62 -5.97 7.51
N SER A 141 -8.90 -6.65 8.40
CA SER A 141 -7.44 -6.70 8.39
C SER A 141 -7.01 -7.61 7.23
N SER A 142 -6.51 -7.01 6.14
CA SER A 142 -5.59 -7.73 5.27
C SER A 142 -4.24 -7.70 5.96
N GLY A 143 -3.59 -8.86 6.13
CA GLY A 143 -2.32 -8.98 6.86
C GLY A 143 -1.15 -8.16 6.29
N ASP A 144 -1.37 -7.49 5.16
CA ASP A 144 -0.39 -6.65 4.45
C ASP A 144 -0.62 -5.14 4.61
N ASP A 145 -1.52 -4.69 5.50
CA ASP A 145 -1.69 -3.26 5.80
C ASP A 145 -0.59 -2.75 6.75
N HIS A 146 0.65 -2.79 6.29
CA HIS A 146 1.75 -2.01 6.83
C HIS A 146 1.90 -0.74 5.99
N LEU A 147 1.17 0.31 6.39
CA LEU A 147 1.53 1.69 6.08
C LEU A 147 2.62 2.16 7.04
#